data_AF-A0A6S6RYA6-F1
#
_entry.id   AF-A0A6S6RYA6-F1
#
_cell.length_a   1.000
_cell.length_b   1.000
_cell.length_c   1.000
_cell.angle_alpha   90.00
_cell.angle_beta   90.00
_cell.angle_gamma   90.00
#
_symmetry.space_group_name_H-M   'P 1'
#
loop_
_entity.id
_entity.type
_entity.pdbx_description
1 polymer ?
#
loop_
_entity_poly.entity_id
_entity_poly.type
_entity_poly.pdbx_seq_one_letter_code
_entity_poly.pdbx_strand_id
1 'polypeptide(L)'
;MIYPKNYYNWYAEKQIFDKLKYLYQDALNILFQTQNIYLSRDYNCIYTLKNELTYHDLSKYKNTITDSTILIYYTGVKKPWHTLGINYPASQFFFNSYIHSPWNDQLLKISEKRTELKEKYKHLFLQHKYLHGLLCLIKYKLLKK
;
A
#
# COMPACT_ATOMS: atom_id res chain seq x y z
N MET A 1 -9.06 -18.71 19.55
CA MET A 1 -8.27 -19.83 20.10
C MET A 1 -7.44 -19.26 21.23
N ILE A 2 -7.76 -19.62 22.48
CA ILE A 2 -7.15 -19.07 23.69
C ILE A 2 -5.97 -19.99 24.04
N TYR A 3 -4.74 -19.48 24.07
CA TYR A 3 -3.59 -20.27 24.52
C TYR A 3 -3.35 -20.05 26.02
N PRO A 4 -3.08 -21.12 26.82
CA PRO A 4 -2.91 -21.01 28.26
C PRO A 4 -1.55 -20.44 28.66
N LYS A 5 -1.55 -19.76 29.82
CA LYS A 5 -0.38 -19.23 30.55
C LYS A 5 0.58 -20.37 30.93
N ASN A 6 1.69 -20.48 30.22
CA ASN A 6 3.03 -20.92 30.69
C ASN A 6 3.91 -21.19 29.47
N TYR A 7 4.70 -20.20 29.03
CA TYR A 7 5.67 -20.39 27.95
C TYR A 7 6.95 -19.61 28.24
N TYR A 8 7.95 -20.34 28.73
CA TYR A 8 9.36 -20.08 28.46
C TYR A 8 9.95 -21.41 28.00
N ASN A 9 9.62 -21.80 26.77
CA ASN A 9 10.26 -22.95 26.11
C ASN A 9 10.67 -22.50 24.70
N TRP A 10 11.95 -22.20 24.57
CA TRP A 10 12.56 -21.53 23.43
C TRP A 10 12.33 -22.24 22.08
N TYR A 11 12.18 -23.57 22.10
CA TYR A 11 11.88 -24.37 20.90
C TYR A 11 10.44 -24.23 20.42
N ALA A 12 9.48 -23.97 21.32
CA ALA A 12 8.09 -23.71 20.95
C ALA A 12 7.93 -22.30 20.38
N GLU A 13 8.65 -21.33 20.93
CA GLU A 13 8.70 -19.95 20.44
C GLU A 13 9.17 -19.89 18.98
N LYS A 14 10.23 -20.63 18.62
CA LYS A 14 10.75 -20.66 17.24
C LYS A 14 9.73 -21.20 16.22
N GLN A 15 8.97 -22.26 16.57
CA GLN A 15 7.90 -22.77 15.70
C GLN A 15 6.69 -21.85 15.62
N ILE A 16 6.44 -21.03 16.65
CA ILE A 16 5.38 -20.01 16.62
C ILE A 16 5.77 -18.88 15.67
N PHE A 17 7.03 -18.41 15.72
CA PHE A 17 7.53 -17.36 14.83
C PHE A 17 7.42 -17.72 13.35
N ASP A 18 7.74 -18.95 12.96
CA ASP A 18 7.61 -19.42 11.57
C ASP A 18 6.14 -19.49 11.08
N LYS A 19 5.17 -19.46 11.99
CA LYS A 19 3.73 -19.46 11.69
C LYS A 19 3.10 -18.07 11.70
N LEU A 20 3.83 -17.03 12.14
CA LEU A 20 3.32 -15.65 12.16
C LEU A 20 3.30 -15.10 10.74
N LYS A 21 2.10 -14.81 10.23
CA LYS A 21 1.92 -14.25 8.89
C LYS A 21 2.28 -12.77 8.84
N TYR A 22 2.04 -12.06 9.95
CA TYR A 22 2.25 -10.63 10.09
C TYR A 22 3.11 -10.36 11.33
N LEU A 23 4.38 -10.78 11.28
CA LEU A 23 5.39 -10.73 12.35
C LEU A 23 5.08 -9.78 13.52
N TYR A 24 5.19 -8.46 13.30
CA TYR A 24 5.00 -7.48 14.36
C TYR A 24 3.54 -7.33 14.82
N GLN A 25 2.58 -7.38 13.89
CA GLN A 25 1.16 -7.23 14.22
C GLN A 25 0.66 -8.43 15.02
N ASP A 26 1.04 -9.65 14.63
CA ASP A 26 0.67 -10.87 15.33
C ASP A 26 1.34 -10.94 16.71
N ALA A 27 2.63 -10.55 16.82
CA ALA A 27 3.33 -10.49 18.09
C ALA A 27 2.65 -9.53 19.09
N LEU A 28 2.25 -8.33 18.65
CA LEU A 28 1.53 -7.38 19.50
C LEU A 28 0.14 -7.92 19.88
N ASN A 29 -0.59 -8.52 18.95
CA ASN A 29 -1.90 -9.12 19.23
C ASN A 29 -1.80 -10.24 20.28
N ILE A 30 -0.74 -11.05 20.23
CA ILE A 30 -0.46 -12.10 21.21
C ILE A 30 -0.09 -11.48 22.56
N LEU A 31 0.85 -10.52 22.57
CA LEU A 31 1.35 -9.88 23.79
C LEU A 31 0.21 -9.23 24.58
N PHE A 32 -0.68 -8.50 23.89
CA PHE A 32 -1.83 -7.85 24.51
C PHE A 32 -3.05 -8.77 24.65
N GLN A 33 -2.97 -10.04 24.24
CA GLN A 33 -4.09 -10.98 24.23
C GLN A 33 -5.35 -10.38 23.57
N THR A 34 -5.16 -9.55 22.54
CA THR A 34 -6.21 -8.77 21.86
C THR A 34 -7.02 -7.80 22.75
N GLN A 35 -6.58 -7.53 23.98
CA GLN A 35 -7.18 -6.57 24.92
C GLN A 35 -6.70 -5.15 24.58
N ASN A 36 -7.25 -4.59 23.50
CA ASN A 36 -6.87 -3.29 22.98
C ASN A 36 -8.00 -2.26 23.11
N ILE A 37 -7.64 -0.98 23.19
CA ILE A 37 -8.56 0.11 22.91
C ILE A 37 -8.65 0.27 21.40
N TYR A 38 -9.86 0.10 20.84
CA TYR A 38 -10.08 0.21 19.41
C TYR A 38 -10.41 1.66 19.03
N LEU A 39 -9.57 2.26 18.18
CA LEU A 39 -9.80 3.57 17.62
C LEU A 39 -10.76 3.50 16.43
N SER A 40 -11.43 4.61 16.11
CA SER A 40 -12.20 4.72 14.86
C SER A 40 -11.28 4.42 13.67
N ARG A 41 -11.86 3.83 12.63
CA ARG A 41 -11.22 3.60 11.33
C ARG A 41 -10.64 4.89 10.75
N ASP A 42 -11.20 6.06 11.06
CA ASP A 42 -10.72 7.35 10.58
C ASP A 42 -9.27 7.66 11.00
N TYR A 43 -8.82 7.12 12.15
CA TYR A 43 -7.44 7.27 12.64
C TYR A 43 -6.46 6.25 12.08
N ASN A 44 -6.95 5.28 11.30
CA ASN A 44 -6.11 4.29 10.61
C ASN A 44 -6.82 3.81 9.34
N CYS A 45 -7.06 4.73 8.42
CA CYS A 45 -7.76 4.45 7.17
C CYS A 45 -6.82 3.69 6.22
N ILE A 46 -6.89 2.36 6.29
CA ILE A 46 -6.08 1.48 5.45
C ILE A 46 -6.53 1.62 3.99
N TYR A 47 -5.61 2.02 3.11
CA TYR A 47 -5.86 2.15 1.68
C TYR A 47 -4.76 1.49 0.84
N THR A 48 -5.13 0.75 -0.21
CA THR A 48 -4.17 0.12 -1.13
C THR A 48 -4.39 0.64 -2.54
N LEU A 49 -3.34 1.21 -3.17
CA LEU A 49 -3.41 1.73 -4.55
C LEU A 49 -3.69 0.67 -5.63
N LYS A 50 -3.64 -0.62 -5.28
CA LYS A 50 -4.10 -1.71 -6.16
C LYS A 50 -5.60 -1.59 -6.46
N ASN A 51 -6.39 -1.04 -5.52
CA ASN A 51 -7.83 -0.90 -5.65
C ASN A 51 -8.22 -0.06 -6.87
N GLU A 52 -7.43 0.95 -7.20
CA GLU A 52 -7.61 1.80 -8.38
C GLU A 52 -7.68 0.98 -9.68
N LEU A 53 -6.76 0.01 -9.84
CA LEU A 53 -6.79 -0.90 -10.99
C LEU A 53 -7.96 -1.88 -10.95
N THR A 54 -8.30 -2.39 -9.76
CA THR A 54 -9.37 -3.38 -9.61
C THR A 54 -10.73 -2.79 -9.97
N TYR A 55 -10.96 -1.53 -9.60
CA TYR A 55 -12.26 -0.91 -9.73
C TYR A 55 -12.48 -0.21 -11.06
N HIS A 56 -11.41 0.14 -11.76
CA HIS A 56 -11.49 0.92 -13.00
C HIS A 56 -12.27 2.24 -12.87
N ASP A 57 -12.37 2.77 -11.65
CA ASP A 57 -13.11 3.98 -11.29
C ASP A 57 -12.31 4.78 -10.25
N LEU A 58 -11.83 5.94 -10.67
CA LEU A 58 -10.99 6.84 -9.89
C LEU A 58 -11.76 7.57 -8.78
N SER A 59 -13.09 7.45 -8.71
CA SER A 59 -13.91 8.04 -7.65
C SER A 59 -14.16 7.10 -6.48
N LYS A 60 -13.98 5.78 -6.70
CA LYS A 60 -14.36 4.74 -5.73
C LYS A 60 -13.51 4.74 -4.46
N TYR A 61 -12.35 5.40 -4.48
CA TYR A 61 -11.56 5.62 -3.26
C TYR A 61 -12.37 6.36 -2.18
N LYS A 62 -13.36 7.19 -2.56
CA LYS A 62 -14.22 7.95 -1.63
C LYS A 62 -15.06 7.06 -0.72
N ASN A 63 -15.31 5.81 -1.11
CA ASN A 63 -15.99 4.83 -0.26
C ASN A 63 -15.10 4.38 0.93
N THR A 64 -13.80 4.65 0.84
CA THR A 64 -12.79 4.23 1.83
C THR A 64 -12.18 5.45 2.51
N ILE A 65 -11.74 6.46 1.75
CA ILE A 65 -11.20 7.73 2.26
C ILE A 65 -12.32 8.76 2.19
N THR A 66 -12.83 9.13 3.35
CA THR A 66 -13.97 10.04 3.55
C THR A 66 -13.50 11.37 4.13
N ASP A 67 -14.38 12.36 4.19
CA ASP A 67 -14.07 13.67 4.79
C ASP A 67 -13.81 13.58 6.31
N SER A 68 -14.27 12.51 6.97
CA SER A 68 -13.95 12.21 8.38
C SER A 68 -12.56 11.61 8.58
N THR A 69 -11.88 11.18 7.50
CA THR A 69 -10.61 10.46 7.60
C THR A 69 -9.51 11.39 8.14
N ILE A 70 -8.89 10.98 9.25
CA ILE A 70 -7.82 11.73 9.91
C ILE A 70 -6.44 11.25 9.43
N LEU A 71 -6.25 9.93 9.30
CA LEU A 71 -4.98 9.34 8.88
C LEU A 71 -5.18 8.27 7.82
N ILE A 72 -4.56 8.46 6.65
CA ILE A 72 -4.53 7.47 5.58
C ILE A 72 -3.28 6.61 5.71
N TYR A 73 -3.46 5.31 5.91
CA TYR A 73 -2.37 4.34 5.95
C TYR A 73 -2.28 3.60 4.61
N TYR A 74 -1.38 4.05 3.74
CA TYR A 74 -1.15 3.41 2.44
C TYR A 74 -0.41 2.08 2.59
N THR A 75 -1.12 0.96 2.43
CA THR A 75 -0.58 -0.41 2.54
C THR A 75 -0.27 -1.03 1.18
N GLY A 76 0.40 -2.19 1.21
CA GLY A 76 0.79 -2.92 0.01
C GLY A 76 2.06 -2.40 -0.65
N VAL A 77 2.42 -3.03 -1.77
CA VAL A 77 3.70 -2.81 -2.48
C VAL A 77 3.71 -1.46 -3.20
N LYS A 78 2.58 -1.03 -3.76
CA LYS A 78 2.47 0.25 -4.50
C LYS A 78 2.14 1.37 -3.52
N LYS A 79 2.96 2.40 -3.53
CA LYS A 79 2.90 3.54 -2.61
C LYS A 79 2.69 4.84 -3.38
N PRO A 80 2.12 5.89 -2.77
CA PRO A 80 1.85 7.14 -3.47
C PRO A 80 3.13 7.87 -3.92
N TRP A 81 4.24 7.70 -3.21
CA TRP A 81 5.56 8.22 -3.61
C TRP A 81 6.23 7.45 -4.77
N HIS A 82 5.57 6.44 -5.34
CA HIS A 82 6.01 5.85 -6.60
C HIS A 82 5.49 6.70 -7.76
N THR A 83 6.28 6.85 -8.82
CA THR A 83 5.89 7.61 -10.02
C THR A 83 4.54 7.21 -10.63
N LEU A 84 4.11 5.96 -10.44
CA LEU A 84 2.80 5.48 -10.90
C LEU A 84 1.63 5.95 -10.03
N GLY A 85 1.89 6.26 -8.77
CA GLY A 85 0.92 6.77 -7.80
C GLY A 85 0.48 8.21 -8.09
N ILE A 86 1.28 8.98 -8.84
CA ILE A 86 1.14 10.44 -8.99
C ILE A 86 -0.26 10.88 -9.42
N ASN A 87 -0.89 10.21 -10.40
CA ASN A 87 -2.13 10.72 -10.99
C ASN A 87 -3.40 10.09 -10.39
N TYR A 88 -3.34 9.44 -9.22
CA TYR A 88 -4.54 8.95 -8.55
C TYR A 88 -5.12 10.02 -7.62
N PRO A 89 -6.45 10.27 -7.64
CA PRO A 89 -7.10 11.13 -6.66
C PRO A 89 -6.79 10.72 -5.22
N ALA A 90 -6.83 9.42 -4.93
CA ALA A 90 -6.48 8.88 -3.62
C ALA A 90 -5.02 9.14 -3.20
N SER A 91 -4.11 9.43 -4.13
CA SER A 91 -2.71 9.76 -3.81
C SER A 91 -2.49 11.26 -3.60
N GLN A 92 -3.44 12.13 -3.99
CA GLN A 92 -3.27 13.58 -3.86
C GLN A 92 -3.11 14.03 -2.41
N PHE A 93 -3.74 13.33 -1.46
CA PHE A 93 -3.53 13.60 -0.03
C PHE A 93 -2.07 13.46 0.38
N PHE A 94 -1.38 12.42 -0.09
CA PHE A 94 0.06 12.28 0.12
C PHE A 94 0.85 13.39 -0.58
N PHE A 95 0.53 13.69 -1.85
CA PHE A 95 1.26 14.72 -2.60
C PHE A 95 1.14 16.10 -1.98
N ASN A 96 -0.05 16.46 -1.50
CA ASN A 96 -0.27 17.71 -0.78
C ASN A 96 0.63 17.80 0.46
N SER A 97 0.69 16.74 1.27
CA SER A 97 1.60 16.71 2.42
C SER A 97 3.07 16.74 1.99
N TYR A 98 3.44 16.04 0.92
CA TYR A 98 4.80 15.96 0.40
C TYR A 98 5.31 17.33 -0.08
N ILE A 99 4.54 18.08 -0.87
CA ILE A 99 4.97 19.40 -1.38
C ILE A 99 5.17 20.43 -0.26
N HIS A 100 4.43 20.28 0.85
CA HIS A 100 4.54 21.11 2.05
C HIS A 100 5.52 20.57 3.08
N SER A 101 6.12 19.40 2.84
CA SER A 101 7.10 18.80 3.73
C SER A 101 8.53 19.28 3.43
N PRO A 102 9.46 19.15 4.38
CA PRO A 102 10.89 19.36 4.15
C PRO A 102 11.51 18.44 3.09
N TRP A 103 10.80 17.40 2.65
CA TRP A 103 11.27 16.43 1.65
C TRP A 103 10.70 16.67 0.25
N ASN A 104 10.14 17.86 -0.01
CA ASN A 104 9.50 18.18 -1.29
C ASN A 104 10.44 18.19 -2.51
N ASP A 105 11.75 18.10 -2.27
CA ASP A 105 12.82 18.03 -3.26
C ASP A 105 13.27 16.59 -3.56
N GLN A 106 12.86 15.62 -2.74
CA GLN A 106 13.29 14.23 -2.86
C GLN A 106 12.63 13.55 -4.06
N LEU A 107 13.44 12.99 -4.96
CA LEU A 107 12.92 12.32 -6.15
C LEU A 107 11.99 11.15 -5.80
N LEU A 108 10.84 11.12 -6.48
CA LEU A 108 9.89 10.02 -6.37
C LEU A 108 10.50 8.73 -6.90
N LYS A 109 10.09 7.60 -6.30
CA LYS A 109 10.65 6.31 -6.67
C LYS A 109 10.18 5.90 -8.07
N ILE A 110 11.13 5.79 -8.98
CA ILE A 110 10.88 5.37 -10.36
C ILE A 110 10.70 3.85 -10.41
N SER A 111 9.76 3.43 -11.24
CA SER A 111 9.54 2.02 -11.56
C SER A 111 10.25 1.66 -12.85
N GLU A 112 11.34 0.90 -12.75
CA GLU A 112 12.17 0.52 -13.91
C GLU A 112 12.20 -0.98 -14.17
N LYS A 113 11.76 -1.81 -13.21
CA LYS A 113 11.77 -3.26 -13.40
C LYS A 113 10.68 -3.68 -14.37
N ARG A 114 10.92 -4.76 -15.11
CA ARG A 114 9.98 -5.31 -16.10
C ARG A 114 8.59 -5.59 -15.53
N THR A 115 8.51 -6.15 -14.32
CA THR A 115 7.24 -6.41 -13.61
C THR A 115 6.48 -5.12 -13.30
N GLU A 116 7.20 -4.03 -13.02
CA GLU A 116 6.62 -2.73 -12.72
C GLU A 116 6.20 -2.00 -14.01
N LEU A 117 6.94 -2.15 -15.11
CA LEU A 117 6.53 -1.65 -16.43
C LEU A 117 5.24 -2.31 -16.92
N LYS A 118 5.06 -3.61 -16.64
CA LYS A 118 3.80 -4.32 -16.90
C LYS A 118 2.61 -3.69 -16.19
N GLU A 119 2.83 -3.22 -14.97
CA GLU A 119 1.78 -2.57 -14.18
C GLU A 119 1.60 -1.10 -14.60
N LYS A 120 2.69 -0.42 -14.95
CA LYS A 120 2.71 0.99 -15.40
C LYS A 120 1.80 1.24 -16.59
N TYR A 121 1.88 0.45 -17.66
CA TYR A 121 1.05 0.71 -18.84
C TYR A 121 -0.45 0.56 -18.54
N LYS A 122 -0.84 -0.40 -17.66
CA LYS A 122 -2.23 -0.58 -17.24
C LYS A 122 -2.76 0.64 -16.49
N HIS A 123 -1.95 1.17 -15.59
CA HIS A 123 -2.27 2.41 -14.87
C HIS A 123 -2.39 3.61 -15.81
N LEU A 124 -1.51 3.71 -16.82
CA LEU A 124 -1.57 4.78 -17.82
C LEU A 124 -2.85 4.70 -18.66
N PHE A 125 -3.29 3.50 -19.05
CA PHE A 125 -4.56 3.31 -19.75
C PHE A 125 -5.77 3.65 -18.88
N LEU A 126 -5.74 3.26 -17.60
CA LEU A 126 -6.79 3.64 -16.65
C LEU A 126 -6.89 5.16 -16.47
N GLN A 127 -5.76 5.86 -16.54
CA GLN A 127 -5.69 7.33 -16.45
C GLN A 127 -5.91 8.02 -17.80
N HIS A 128 -6.37 7.30 -18.83
CA HIS A 128 -6.59 7.81 -20.19
C HIS A 128 -5.32 8.39 -20.87
N LYS A 129 -4.13 8.07 -20.37
CA LYS A 129 -2.83 8.48 -20.94
C LYS A 129 -2.36 7.48 -22.00
N TYR A 130 -3.16 7.32 -23.07
CA TYR A 130 -2.98 6.22 -24.04
C TYR A 130 -1.63 6.23 -24.76
N LEU A 131 -1.14 7.39 -25.22
CA LEU A 131 0.16 7.49 -25.91
C LEU A 131 1.31 7.00 -25.01
N HIS A 132 1.36 7.49 -23.77
CA HIS A 132 2.35 7.07 -22.79
C HIS A 132 2.19 5.59 -22.42
N GLY A 133 0.95 5.11 -22.30
CA GLY A 133 0.64 3.71 -22.06
C GLY A 133 1.15 2.80 -23.19
N LEU A 134 0.97 3.19 -24.45
CA LEU A 134 1.44 2.45 -25.61
C LEU A 134 2.98 2.40 -25.67
N LEU A 135 3.65 3.53 -25.48
CA LEU A 135 5.13 3.58 -25.40
C LEU A 135 5.66 2.67 -24.28
N CYS A 136 5.00 2.70 -23.12
CA CYS A 136 5.37 1.84 -22.00
C CYS A 136 5.12 0.35 -22.30
N LEU A 137 4.03 0.02 -23.00
CA LEU A 137 3.72 -1.35 -23.42
C LEU A 137 4.76 -1.89 -24.39
N ILE A 138 5.18 -1.07 -25.38
CA ILE A 138 6.26 -1.41 -26.31
C ILE A 138 7.56 -1.66 -25.54
N LYS A 139 7.96 -0.73 -24.65
CA LYS A 139 9.15 -0.89 -23.81
C LYS A 139 9.10 -2.18 -22.98
N TYR A 140 7.97 -2.48 -22.35
CA TYR A 140 7.75 -3.72 -21.60
C TYR A 140 7.92 -4.98 -22.47
N LYS A 141 7.40 -4.97 -23.70
CA LYS A 141 7.48 -6.10 -24.63
C LYS A 141 8.91 -6.32 -25.17
N LEU A 142 9.69 -5.25 -25.33
CA LEU A 142 11.08 -5.30 -25.79
C LEU A 142 12.07 -5.74 -24.70
N LEU A 143 11.74 -5.54 -23.42
CA LEU A 143 12.52 -6.07 -22.30
C LEU A 143 12.41 -7.61 -22.26
N LYS A 144 13.50 -8.27 -22.64
CA LYS A 144 13.67 -9.73 -22.52
C LYS A 144 13.50 -10.18 -21.07
N LYS A 145 13.06 -11.43 -20.91
CA LYS A 145 12.70 -12.04 -19.61
C LYS A 145 13.90 -12.16 -18.70
#